data_AF-A0A0F8DC29-F1
#
_entry.id   AF-A0A0F8DC29-F1
#
_cell.length_a   1.000
_cell.length_b   1.000
_cell.length_c   1.000
_cell.angle_alpha   90.00
_cell.angle_beta   90.00
_cell.angle_gamma   90.00
#
_symmetry.space_group_name_H-M   'P 1'
#
loop_
_entity.id
_entity.type
_entity.pdbx_description
1 polymer ?
#
loop_
_entity_poly.entity_id
_entity_poly.type
_entity_poly.pdbx_seq_one_letter_code
_entity_poly.pdbx_strand_id
1 'polypeptide(L)'
;MIRKNVSMEDEYLQKLQPFLDKNNGNLSAAIRDAIELADASLQGHGSVENALEYFTQGSTKDPEIRNSLIESGECILISQLSFRWFIENTDGILIDDELVSEFLNPYQIKNVSDLLEYFNARSRNMGWEIEVSLNTWEEDKTEVIVLENGDPSLRAFIAEVISIFLGRYLSMDVSFVHRKSNSIRIFLKAYRSDMEVPPGIRKNFGTLDYTLKEIRSKPDFWISHVERYKLQRYQRINLNKDVFEIFLSGEIPDVISFFEVSAGKPIQEIPLYELFAIFKKLISVTNLANDVERTVDRGKINLKIRHQFSEEIAIAKLVKLFSNIFQTAGYIIDVRTVSNLIIIEFADIC
;
A
#
# COMPACT_ATOMS: atom_id res chain seq x y z
N MET A 1 -28.33 51.47 41.78
CA MET A 1 -26.85 51.42 41.82
C MET A 1 -26.44 50.73 43.12
N ILE A 2 -25.76 49.59 43.05
CA ILE A 2 -25.29 48.87 44.25
C ILE A 2 -23.79 49.18 44.41
N ARG A 3 -23.41 49.76 45.54
CA ARG A 3 -22.01 50.06 45.85
C ARG A 3 -21.43 48.90 46.64
N LYS A 4 -20.39 48.27 46.10
CA LYS A 4 -19.55 47.28 46.79
C LYS A 4 -18.14 47.83 46.89
N ASN A 5 -17.52 47.69 48.06
CA ASN A 5 -16.13 48.06 48.27
C ASN A 5 -15.30 46.77 48.29
N VAL A 6 -14.23 46.71 47.49
CA VAL A 6 -13.30 45.59 47.42
C VAL A 6 -11.90 46.14 47.58
N SER A 7 -11.11 45.52 48.46
CA SER A 7 -9.68 45.83 48.59
C SER A 7 -8.91 44.98 47.59
N MET A 8 -7.99 45.60 46.85
CA MET A 8 -7.18 44.94 45.83
C MET A 8 -5.77 45.52 45.86
N GLU A 9 -4.75 44.68 45.74
CA GLU A 9 -3.35 45.10 45.67
C GLU A 9 -3.03 45.67 44.27
N ASP A 10 -2.03 46.56 44.21
CA ASP A 10 -1.65 47.25 42.98
C ASP A 10 -1.26 46.29 41.85
N GLU A 11 -0.70 45.11 42.17
CA GLU A 11 -0.36 44.09 41.17
C GLU A 11 -1.60 43.60 40.39
N TYR A 12 -2.73 43.43 41.06
CA TYR A 12 -3.98 42.99 40.43
C TYR A 12 -4.70 44.15 39.74
N LEU A 13 -4.56 45.38 40.24
CA LEU A 13 -5.04 46.57 39.54
C LEU A 13 -4.31 46.76 38.20
N GLN A 14 -2.99 46.50 38.16
CA GLN A 14 -2.21 46.54 36.91
C GLN A 14 -2.69 45.48 35.91
N LYS A 15 -3.10 44.28 36.36
CA LYS A 15 -3.68 43.24 35.48
C LYS A 15 -5.02 43.66 34.87
N LEU A 16 -5.75 44.59 35.49
CA LEU A 16 -6.99 45.15 34.95
C LEU A 16 -6.78 46.33 33.99
N GLN A 17 -5.54 46.80 33.81
CA GLN A 17 -5.23 47.97 32.98
C GLN A 17 -5.82 47.88 31.56
N PRO A 18 -5.77 46.74 30.84
CA PRO A 18 -6.38 46.64 29.51
C PRO A 18 -7.89 46.92 29.50
N PHE A 19 -8.60 46.49 30.54
CA PHE A 19 -10.04 46.75 30.70
C PHE A 19 -10.33 48.18 31.14
N LEU A 20 -9.45 48.76 31.96
CA LEU A 20 -9.51 50.17 32.35
C LEU A 20 -9.33 51.09 31.16
N ASP A 21 -8.36 50.82 30.29
CA ASP A 21 -8.09 51.60 29.09
C ASP A 21 -9.28 51.55 28.12
N LYS A 22 -9.86 50.35 27.92
CA LYS A 22 -11.09 50.17 27.13
C LYS A 22 -12.28 50.97 27.67
N ASN A 23 -12.35 51.13 28.99
CA ASN A 23 -13.46 51.78 29.68
C ASN A 23 -13.13 53.21 30.15
N ASN A 24 -12.13 53.87 29.55
CA ASN A 24 -11.73 55.25 29.86
C ASN A 24 -11.46 55.49 31.36
N GLY A 25 -10.80 54.54 32.03
CA GLY A 25 -10.45 54.59 33.45
C GLY A 25 -11.59 54.23 34.40
N ASN A 26 -12.75 53.79 33.91
CA ASN A 26 -13.86 53.38 34.76
C ASN A 26 -13.65 51.96 35.34
N LEU A 27 -13.19 51.90 36.59
CA LEU A 27 -12.93 50.64 37.29
C LEU A 27 -14.17 49.75 37.45
N SER A 28 -15.36 50.34 37.64
CA SER A 28 -16.59 49.54 37.79
C SER A 28 -16.99 48.88 36.48
N ALA A 29 -16.76 49.52 35.33
CA ALA A 29 -17.00 48.92 34.02
C ALA A 29 -15.92 47.88 33.69
N ALA A 30 -14.66 48.19 33.96
CA ALA A 30 -13.54 47.25 33.79
C ALA A 30 -13.73 45.95 34.57
N ILE A 31 -14.19 46.02 35.83
CA ILE A 31 -14.48 44.83 36.64
C ILE A 31 -15.66 44.03 36.06
N ARG A 32 -16.68 44.68 35.50
CA ARG A 32 -17.79 43.95 34.86
C ARG A 32 -17.32 43.22 33.61
N ASP A 33 -16.54 43.86 32.76
CA ASP A 33 -15.96 43.21 31.57
C ASP A 33 -15.08 42.01 31.96
N ALA A 34 -14.29 42.14 33.04
CA ALA A 34 -13.48 41.04 33.55
C ALA A 34 -14.34 39.88 34.11
N ILE A 35 -15.46 40.19 34.78
CA ILE A 35 -16.42 39.18 35.26
C ILE A 35 -17.13 38.50 34.09
N GLU A 36 -17.55 39.25 33.06
CA GLU A 36 -18.17 38.67 31.86
C GLU A 36 -17.20 37.77 31.11
N LEU A 37 -15.93 38.16 30.99
CA LEU A 37 -14.88 37.32 30.41
C LEU A 37 -14.65 36.05 31.24
N ALA A 38 -14.62 36.17 32.56
CA ALA A 38 -14.49 35.04 33.47
C ALA A 38 -15.69 34.09 33.37
N ASP A 39 -16.92 34.62 33.29
CA ASP A 39 -18.15 33.81 33.13
C ASP A 39 -18.15 33.07 31.79
N ALA A 40 -17.81 33.75 30.70
CA ALA A 40 -17.69 33.12 29.38
C ALA A 40 -16.61 32.02 29.35
N SER A 41 -15.46 32.26 30.00
CA SER A 41 -14.40 31.26 30.13
C SER A 41 -14.85 30.06 30.98
N LEU A 42 -15.61 30.30 32.05
CA LEU A 42 -16.13 29.24 32.91
C LEU A 42 -17.22 28.39 32.24
N GLN A 43 -18.07 28.99 31.41
CA GLN A 43 -19.04 28.24 30.61
C GLN A 43 -18.34 27.28 29.62
N GLY A 44 -17.16 27.67 29.11
CA GLY A 44 -16.35 26.83 28.21
C GLY A 44 -15.51 25.75 28.91
N HIS A 45 -15.00 26.03 30.12
CA HIS A 45 -13.97 25.18 30.76
C HIS A 45 -14.37 24.55 32.11
N GLY A 46 -15.55 24.90 32.65
CA GLY A 46 -16.15 24.28 33.84
C GLY A 46 -15.53 24.67 35.20
N SER A 47 -14.27 25.11 35.25
CA SER A 47 -13.61 25.63 36.46
C SER A 47 -12.62 26.75 36.14
N VAL A 48 -12.27 27.55 37.15
CA VAL A 48 -11.31 28.66 37.03
C VAL A 48 -9.92 28.11 36.75
N GLU A 49 -9.57 27.00 37.40
CA GLU A 49 -8.29 26.31 37.24
C GLU A 49 -8.11 25.82 35.79
N ASN A 50 -9.13 25.20 35.19
CA ASN A 50 -9.08 24.73 33.80
C ASN A 50 -8.98 25.89 32.80
N ALA A 51 -9.70 26.99 33.04
CA ALA A 51 -9.61 28.18 32.21
C ALA A 51 -8.23 28.85 32.33
N LEU A 52 -7.65 28.90 33.53
CA LEU A 52 -6.31 29.45 33.73
C LEU A 52 -5.24 28.56 33.11
N GLU A 53 -5.35 27.23 33.19
CA GLU A 53 -4.45 26.31 32.47
C GLU A 53 -4.51 26.55 30.96
N TYR A 54 -5.71 26.73 30.39
CA TYR A 54 -5.91 27.07 28.98
C TYR A 54 -5.16 28.35 28.56
N PHE A 55 -5.18 29.40 29.37
CA PHE A 55 -4.54 30.67 29.05
C PHE A 55 -3.04 30.73 29.39
N THR A 56 -2.53 29.83 30.24
CA THR A 56 -1.14 29.90 30.77
C THR A 56 -0.21 28.82 30.23
N GLN A 57 -0.72 27.66 29.79
CA GLN A 57 0.10 26.63 29.16
C GLN A 57 0.17 26.85 27.64
N GLY A 58 1.31 27.32 27.15
CA GLY A 58 1.58 27.46 25.72
C GLY A 58 1.65 26.15 24.91
N SER A 59 1.15 25.00 25.38
CA SER A 59 1.37 23.70 24.71
C SER A 59 0.52 22.51 25.23
N THR A 60 -0.81 22.54 25.07
CA THR A 60 -1.65 21.31 25.04
C THR A 60 -2.78 21.46 24.01
N LYS A 61 -2.40 21.67 22.75
CA LYS A 61 -3.29 21.89 21.58
C LYS A 61 -3.80 20.60 20.90
N ASP A 62 -3.81 19.44 21.55
CA ASP A 62 -4.08 18.19 20.82
C ASP A 62 -5.58 17.91 20.58
N PRO A 63 -6.50 18.11 21.54
CA PRO A 63 -7.93 17.85 21.29
C PRO A 63 -8.62 18.95 20.47
N GLU A 64 -8.21 20.21 20.63
CA GLU A 64 -8.90 21.36 20.05
C GLU A 64 -8.62 21.55 18.56
N ILE A 65 -7.39 21.27 18.09
CA ILE A 65 -7.09 21.26 16.65
C ILE A 65 -7.94 20.19 15.97
N ARG A 66 -7.99 18.97 16.51
CA ARG A 66 -8.84 17.91 15.97
C ARG A 66 -10.32 18.30 15.99
N ASN A 67 -10.81 18.84 17.10
CA ASN A 67 -12.23 19.20 17.22
C ASN A 67 -12.59 20.35 16.26
N SER A 68 -11.76 21.38 16.12
CA SER A 68 -11.97 22.47 15.16
C SER A 68 -11.91 22.01 13.70
N LEU A 69 -11.05 21.04 13.36
CA LEU A 69 -11.04 20.42 12.04
C LEU A 69 -12.33 19.62 11.76
N ILE A 70 -12.89 18.98 12.79
CA ILE A 70 -14.19 18.29 12.67
C ILE A 70 -15.32 19.31 12.50
N GLU A 71 -15.33 20.38 13.29
CA GLU A 71 -16.35 21.43 13.25
C GLU A 71 -16.35 22.24 11.94
N SER A 72 -15.17 22.50 11.37
CA SER A 72 -15.00 23.17 10.08
C SER A 72 -15.37 22.27 8.88
N GLY A 73 -15.54 20.96 9.10
CA GLY A 73 -15.79 19.98 8.04
C GLY A 73 -14.54 19.56 7.26
N GLU A 74 -13.35 20.01 7.67
CA GLU A 74 -12.07 19.58 7.10
C GLU A 74 -11.70 18.14 7.50
N CYS A 75 -12.22 17.65 8.63
CA CYS A 75 -12.10 16.26 9.07
C CYS A 75 -13.47 15.66 9.37
N ILE A 76 -13.60 14.35 9.18
CA ILE A 76 -14.79 13.60 9.59
C ILE A 76 -14.44 12.61 10.70
N LEU A 77 -15.35 12.45 11.66
CA LEU A 77 -15.22 11.41 12.67
C LEU A 77 -15.71 10.08 12.09
N ILE A 78 -14.80 9.12 11.93
CA ILE A 78 -15.09 7.77 11.48
C ILE A 78 -14.77 6.76 12.58
N SER A 79 -15.57 5.70 12.71
CA SER A 79 -15.26 4.63 13.65
C SER A 79 -13.97 3.90 13.23
N GLN A 80 -13.15 3.49 14.19
CA GLN A 80 -11.91 2.75 13.91
C GLN A 80 -12.17 1.46 13.12
N LEU A 81 -13.31 0.79 13.35
CA LEU A 81 -13.71 -0.40 12.60
C LEU A 81 -13.95 -0.09 11.13
N SER A 82 -14.67 0.99 10.82
CA SER A 82 -14.95 1.42 9.45
C SER A 82 -13.66 1.82 8.72
N PHE A 83 -12.77 2.54 9.42
CA PHE A 83 -11.50 2.98 8.84
C PHE A 83 -10.55 1.81 8.58
N ARG A 84 -10.43 0.87 9.52
CA ARG A 84 -9.68 -0.38 9.32
C ARG A 84 -10.21 -1.18 8.14
N TRP A 85 -11.53 -1.38 8.07
CA TRP A 85 -12.15 -2.06 6.93
C TRP A 85 -11.81 -1.36 5.61
N PHE A 86 -11.86 -0.02 5.57
CA PHE A 86 -11.50 0.74 4.37
C PHE A 86 -10.05 0.51 3.94
N ILE A 87 -9.09 0.61 4.87
CA ILE A 87 -7.67 0.37 4.56
C ILE A 87 -7.45 -1.07 4.10
N GLU A 88 -8.00 -2.05 4.81
CA GLU A 88 -7.85 -3.47 4.47
C GLU A 88 -8.47 -3.81 3.10
N ASN A 89 -9.52 -3.10 2.67
CA ASN A 89 -10.14 -3.29 1.35
C ASN A 89 -9.47 -2.47 0.23
N THR A 90 -8.57 -1.55 0.58
CA THR A 90 -7.79 -0.76 -0.37
C THR A 90 -6.32 -1.18 -0.44
N ASP A 91 -5.90 -2.13 0.38
CA ASP A 91 -4.55 -2.70 0.36
C ASP A 91 -4.16 -3.19 -1.04
N GLY A 92 -2.95 -2.81 -1.48
CA GLY A 92 -2.46 -3.10 -2.82
C GLY A 92 -2.87 -2.09 -3.90
N ILE A 93 -3.75 -1.12 -3.61
CA ILE A 93 -4.14 -0.03 -4.52
C ILE A 93 -3.40 1.23 -4.09
N LEU A 94 -2.66 1.85 -5.00
CA LEU A 94 -1.92 3.06 -4.64
C LEU A 94 -2.87 4.25 -4.55
N ILE A 95 -2.65 5.08 -3.52
CA ILE A 95 -3.26 6.40 -3.41
C ILE A 95 -2.75 7.27 -4.57
N ASP A 96 -3.66 8.06 -5.14
CA ASP A 96 -3.29 9.02 -6.20
C ASP A 96 -2.32 10.08 -5.67
N ASP A 97 -1.39 10.48 -6.53
CA ASP A 97 -0.33 11.44 -6.21
C ASP A 97 -0.87 12.82 -5.81
N GLU A 98 -1.97 13.24 -6.45
CA GLU A 98 -2.70 14.47 -6.10
C GLU A 98 -3.17 14.44 -4.65
N LEU A 99 -3.80 13.35 -4.20
CA LEU A 99 -4.26 13.21 -2.81
C LEU A 99 -3.10 13.18 -1.81
N VAL A 100 -1.97 12.57 -2.18
CA VAL A 100 -0.76 12.60 -1.34
C VAL A 100 -0.23 14.03 -1.21
N SER A 101 -0.30 14.84 -2.27
CA SER A 101 0.13 16.24 -2.25
C SER A 101 -0.79 17.17 -1.44
N GLU A 102 -2.09 16.84 -1.38
CA GLU A 102 -3.05 17.49 -0.49
C GLU A 102 -2.79 17.13 0.98
N PHE A 103 -2.42 15.87 1.24
CA PHE A 103 -2.12 15.39 2.58
C PHE A 103 -0.73 15.85 3.10
N LEU A 104 0.25 15.99 2.19
CA LEU A 104 1.63 16.40 2.45
C LEU A 104 2.03 17.52 1.51
N ASN A 105 2.15 18.74 2.05
CA ASN A 105 2.49 19.90 1.26
C ASN A 105 3.98 19.87 0.80
N PRO A 106 4.27 19.66 -0.50
CA PRO A 106 5.66 19.59 -0.99
C PRO A 106 6.38 20.94 -0.96
N TYR A 107 5.64 22.04 -0.79
CA TYR A 107 6.25 23.36 -0.59
C TYR A 107 6.80 23.56 0.83
N GLN A 108 6.28 22.84 1.81
CA GLN A 108 6.72 22.92 3.21
C GLN A 108 7.73 21.84 3.56
N ILE A 109 7.53 20.62 3.05
CA ILE A 109 8.38 19.46 3.36
C ILE A 109 9.47 19.36 2.30
N LYS A 110 10.73 19.66 2.66
CA LYS A 110 11.87 19.72 1.73
C LYS A 110 12.84 18.57 1.86
N ASN A 111 12.83 17.87 2.98
CA ASN A 111 13.71 16.75 3.25
C ASN A 111 13.01 15.70 4.12
N VAL A 112 13.67 14.56 4.32
CA VAL A 112 13.13 13.45 5.13
C VAL A 112 12.88 13.86 6.57
N SER A 113 13.74 14.69 7.18
CA SER A 113 13.54 15.16 8.56
C SER A 113 12.25 15.97 8.70
N ASP A 114 11.98 16.90 7.76
CA ASP A 114 10.76 17.70 7.76
C ASP A 114 9.51 16.80 7.68
N LEU A 115 9.58 15.73 6.88
CA LEU A 115 8.50 14.76 6.71
C LEU A 115 8.22 14.02 8.02
N LEU A 116 9.27 13.56 8.70
CA LEU A 116 9.16 12.84 9.97
C LEU A 116 8.62 13.73 11.08
N GLU A 117 9.08 14.98 11.15
CA GLU A 117 8.57 15.96 12.11
C GLU A 117 7.08 16.24 11.88
N TYR A 118 6.69 16.46 10.61
CA TYR A 118 5.29 16.64 10.23
C TYR A 118 4.42 15.46 10.67
N PHE A 119 4.84 14.22 10.37
CA PHE A 119 4.07 13.03 10.72
C PHE A 119 3.96 12.81 12.22
N ASN A 120 5.05 13.00 12.98
CA ASN A 120 5.00 12.85 14.44
C ASN A 120 4.14 13.94 15.09
N ALA A 121 4.20 15.18 14.60
CA ALA A 121 3.30 16.24 15.05
C ALA A 121 1.84 15.90 14.75
N ARG A 122 1.53 15.49 13.51
CA ARG A 122 0.17 15.12 13.11
C ARG A 122 -0.36 13.89 13.85
N SER A 123 0.49 12.89 14.10
CA SER A 123 0.18 11.69 14.87
C SER A 123 -0.25 12.02 16.30
N ARG A 124 0.47 12.94 16.97
CA ARG A 124 0.10 13.45 18.30
C ARG A 124 -1.23 14.19 18.27
N ASN A 125 -1.38 15.16 17.37
CA ASN A 125 -2.59 15.98 17.25
C ASN A 125 -3.85 15.14 16.93
N MET A 126 -3.67 14.04 16.20
CA MET A 126 -4.78 13.18 15.77
C MET A 126 -4.99 11.95 16.66
N GLY A 127 -4.12 11.72 17.64
CA GLY A 127 -4.19 10.55 18.52
C GLY A 127 -3.95 9.22 17.80
N TRP A 128 -3.09 9.20 16.78
CA TRP A 128 -2.78 7.97 16.03
C TRP A 128 -1.86 7.02 16.80
N GLU A 129 -1.10 7.55 17.77
CA GLU A 129 -0.12 6.80 18.56
C GLU A 129 0.96 6.11 17.70
N ILE A 130 1.22 6.64 16.50
CA ILE A 130 2.27 6.15 15.58
C ILE A 130 3.49 7.05 15.70
N GLU A 131 4.65 6.43 15.89
CA GLU A 131 5.93 7.12 15.89
C GLU A 131 6.69 6.80 14.61
N VAL A 132 7.25 7.82 13.96
CA VAL A 132 8.03 7.69 12.72
C VAL A 132 9.45 8.19 12.96
N SER A 133 10.45 7.36 12.69
CA SER A 133 11.86 7.68 12.89
C SER A 133 12.72 7.30 11.69
N LEU A 134 13.92 7.88 11.61
CA LEU A 134 14.94 7.53 10.62
C LEU A 134 16.06 6.76 11.30
N ASN A 135 16.35 5.56 10.79
CA ASN A 135 17.49 4.75 11.19
C ASN A 135 18.44 4.56 10.00
N THR A 136 19.71 4.28 10.29
CA THR A 136 20.67 3.83 9.30
C THR A 136 20.95 2.36 9.52
N TRP A 137 20.75 1.52 8.49
CA TRP A 137 21.11 0.10 8.57
C TRP A 137 22.63 -0.05 8.45
N GLU A 138 23.25 -0.63 9.48
CA GLU A 138 24.72 -0.61 9.67
C GLU A 138 25.51 -1.29 8.55
N GLU A 139 24.97 -2.35 7.92
CA GLU A 139 25.71 -3.13 6.92
C GLU A 139 26.00 -2.33 5.64
N ASP A 140 25.00 -1.58 5.14
CA ASP A 140 25.08 -0.92 3.82
C ASP A 140 24.88 0.60 3.89
N LYS A 141 24.79 1.18 5.10
CA LYS A 141 24.42 2.59 5.33
C LYS A 141 23.12 3.01 4.65
N THR A 142 22.20 2.06 4.50
CA THR A 142 20.90 2.29 3.90
C THR A 142 20.02 3.07 4.86
N GLU A 143 19.40 4.15 4.40
CA GLU A 143 18.40 4.89 5.17
C GLU A 143 17.12 4.07 5.29
N VAL A 144 16.62 3.94 6.52
CA VAL A 144 15.44 3.15 6.85
C VAL A 144 14.47 4.00 7.64
N ILE A 145 13.29 4.26 7.08
CA ILE A 145 12.19 4.86 7.85
C ILE A 145 11.50 3.76 8.64
N VAL A 146 11.34 3.98 9.94
CA VAL A 146 10.70 3.04 10.86
C VAL A 146 9.43 3.68 11.40
N LEU A 147 8.30 2.99 11.22
CA LEU A 147 7.03 3.33 11.83
C LEU A 147 6.75 2.33 12.94
N GLU A 148 6.43 2.79 14.14
CA GLU A 148 6.16 1.94 15.31
C GLU A 148 4.85 2.35 16.01
N ASN A 149 4.25 1.40 16.74
CA ASN A 149 3.04 1.60 17.55
C ASN A 149 1.79 1.97 16.72
N GLY A 150 0.69 2.24 17.42
CA GLY A 150 -0.61 2.56 16.82
C GLY A 150 -1.27 1.38 16.08
N ASP A 151 -2.37 1.69 15.38
CA ASP A 151 -3.14 0.71 14.60
C ASP A 151 -2.32 0.17 13.41
N PRO A 152 -2.18 -1.15 13.23
CA PRO A 152 -1.40 -1.73 12.15
C PRO A 152 -1.84 -1.32 10.74
N SER A 153 -3.14 -1.11 10.53
CA SER A 153 -3.71 -0.75 9.23
C SER A 153 -3.39 0.71 8.93
N LEU A 154 -3.62 1.60 9.90
CA LEU A 154 -3.23 3.01 9.76
C LEU A 154 -1.72 3.14 9.54
N ARG A 155 -0.90 2.36 10.24
CA ARG A 155 0.55 2.33 10.04
C ARG A 155 0.94 1.91 8.62
N ALA A 156 0.26 0.92 8.04
CA ALA A 156 0.47 0.50 6.65
C ALA A 156 0.08 1.60 5.65
N PHE A 157 -1.05 2.27 5.87
CA PHE A 157 -1.50 3.40 5.06
C PHE A 157 -0.51 4.57 5.11
N ILE A 158 -0.04 4.97 6.30
CA ILE A 158 0.96 6.04 6.45
C ILE A 158 2.29 5.65 5.78
N ALA A 159 2.72 4.40 5.90
CA ALA A 159 3.93 3.92 5.24
C ALA A 159 3.87 4.06 3.71
N GLU A 160 2.70 3.80 3.11
CA GLU A 160 2.47 4.02 1.68
C GLU A 160 2.54 5.51 1.32
N VAL A 161 1.80 6.36 2.04
CA VAL A 161 1.76 7.83 1.81
C VAL A 161 3.17 8.43 1.88
N ILE A 162 3.94 8.07 2.91
CA ILE A 162 5.36 8.45 3.06
C ILE A 162 6.16 8.03 1.82
N SER A 163 6.00 6.78 1.39
CA SER A 163 6.74 6.22 0.27
C SER A 163 6.43 6.94 -1.04
N ILE A 164 5.15 7.20 -1.33
CA ILE A 164 4.73 7.93 -2.53
C ILE A 164 5.29 9.36 -2.52
N PHE A 165 5.23 10.05 -1.38
CA PHE A 165 5.76 11.40 -1.26
C PHE A 165 7.27 11.44 -1.49
N LEU A 166 8.03 10.52 -0.88
CA LEU A 166 9.47 10.38 -1.09
C LEU A 166 9.80 10.13 -2.58
N GLY A 167 9.00 9.27 -3.22
CA GLY A 167 9.10 8.97 -4.64
C GLY A 167 8.92 10.15 -5.55
N ARG A 168 7.91 10.99 -5.28
CA ARG A 168 7.55 12.11 -6.14
C ARG A 168 8.36 13.36 -5.89
N TYR A 169 8.72 13.63 -4.63
CA TYR A 169 9.24 14.94 -4.24
C TYR A 169 10.68 14.92 -3.75
N LEU A 170 11.20 13.76 -3.34
CA LEU A 170 12.53 13.65 -2.73
C LEU A 170 13.49 12.71 -3.50
N SER A 171 13.12 12.24 -4.70
CA SER A 171 13.96 11.40 -5.56
C SER A 171 14.46 10.12 -4.87
N MET A 172 13.58 9.46 -4.11
CA MET A 172 13.85 8.20 -3.43
C MET A 172 12.90 7.10 -3.90
N ASP A 173 13.34 5.85 -3.91
CA ASP A 173 12.49 4.69 -4.14
C ASP A 173 12.63 3.71 -2.97
N VAL A 174 11.72 2.74 -2.92
CA VAL A 174 11.67 1.72 -1.90
C VAL A 174 12.37 0.46 -2.40
N SER A 175 13.45 0.06 -1.74
CA SER A 175 14.13 -1.20 -2.01
C SER A 175 13.27 -2.38 -1.57
N PHE A 176 12.80 -2.33 -0.32
CA PHE A 176 11.99 -3.36 0.31
C PHE A 176 11.26 -2.81 1.53
N VAL A 177 10.14 -3.42 1.89
CA VAL A 177 9.39 -3.12 3.12
C VAL A 177 9.32 -4.35 4.01
N HIS A 178 9.81 -4.22 5.23
CA HIS A 178 9.72 -5.25 6.25
C HIS A 178 8.60 -4.92 7.25
N ARG A 179 7.62 -5.82 7.36
CA ARG A 179 6.45 -5.65 8.24
C ARG A 179 6.54 -6.60 9.44
N LYS A 180 6.47 -6.06 10.65
CA LYS A 180 6.35 -6.78 11.92
C LYS A 180 5.05 -6.39 12.62
N SER A 181 4.65 -7.15 13.64
CA SER A 181 3.39 -6.92 14.37
C SER A 181 3.25 -5.50 14.93
N ASN A 182 4.34 -4.89 15.40
CA ASN A 182 4.33 -3.53 15.96
C ASN A 182 5.17 -2.51 15.17
N SER A 183 5.70 -2.87 13.99
CA SER A 183 6.50 -1.93 13.21
C SER A 183 6.54 -2.21 11.72
N ILE A 184 6.71 -1.16 10.92
CA ILE A 184 6.98 -1.23 9.49
C ILE A 184 8.31 -0.52 9.22
N ARG A 185 9.20 -1.16 8.47
CA ARG A 185 10.50 -0.61 8.07
C ARG A 185 10.56 -0.46 6.56
N ILE A 186 10.82 0.74 6.09
CA ILE A 186 10.91 1.10 4.67
C ILE A 186 12.38 1.34 4.36
N PHE A 187 12.98 0.47 3.54
CA PHE A 187 14.37 0.61 3.12
C PHE A 187 14.43 1.46 1.85
N LEU A 188 15.14 2.59 1.93
CA LEU A 188 15.20 3.57 0.86
C LEU A 188 16.38 3.31 -0.07
N LYS A 189 16.28 3.80 -1.30
CA LYS A 189 17.39 3.92 -2.26
C LYS A 189 17.19 5.18 -3.09
N ALA A 190 18.27 5.75 -3.59
CA ALA A 190 18.18 6.88 -4.51
C ALA A 190 17.51 6.45 -5.83
N TYR A 191 16.61 7.27 -6.35
CA TYR A 191 15.95 7.03 -7.62
C TYR A 191 15.57 8.35 -8.28
N ARG A 192 16.13 8.60 -9.47
CA ARG A 192 15.78 9.75 -10.29
C ARG A 192 14.70 9.31 -11.28
N SER A 193 13.50 9.85 -11.15
CA SER A 193 12.41 9.66 -12.11
C SER A 193 11.73 10.99 -12.35
N ASP A 194 11.30 11.16 -13.59
CA ASP A 194 10.87 12.46 -14.08
C ASP A 194 9.36 12.64 -14.05
N MET A 195 8.53 11.60 -13.86
CA MET A 195 7.06 11.75 -13.74
C MET A 195 6.30 10.56 -13.12
N GLU A 196 6.88 9.37 -13.01
CA GLU A 196 6.15 8.17 -12.59
C GLU A 196 6.45 7.75 -11.15
N VAL A 197 5.44 7.15 -10.47
CA VAL A 197 5.63 6.46 -9.19
C VAL A 197 6.74 5.42 -9.33
N PRO A 198 7.81 5.52 -8.52
CA PRO A 198 8.92 4.58 -8.56
C PRO A 198 8.51 3.10 -8.50
N PRO A 199 9.22 2.21 -9.23
CA PRO A 199 8.85 0.80 -9.35
C PRO A 199 8.93 0.03 -8.02
N GLY A 200 9.84 0.43 -7.12
CA GLY A 200 9.95 -0.17 -5.80
C GLY A 200 8.72 0.10 -4.93
N ILE A 201 8.13 1.29 -5.01
CA ILE A 201 6.87 1.63 -4.33
C ILE A 201 5.74 0.74 -4.86
N ARG A 202 5.58 0.66 -6.19
CA ARG A 202 4.56 -0.20 -6.82
C ARG A 202 4.70 -1.66 -6.37
N LYS A 203 5.93 -2.18 -6.32
CA LYS A 203 6.21 -3.55 -5.88
C LYS A 203 5.80 -3.82 -4.43
N ASN A 204 5.96 -2.85 -3.53
CA ASN A 204 5.79 -3.05 -2.08
C ASN A 204 4.41 -2.61 -1.54
N PHE A 205 3.72 -1.70 -2.23
CA PHE A 205 2.43 -1.15 -1.81
C PHE A 205 1.34 -1.24 -2.90
N GLY A 206 1.70 -1.28 -4.19
CA GLY A 206 0.77 -1.24 -5.32
C GLY A 206 0.56 -2.57 -6.04
N THR A 207 0.58 -3.69 -5.33
CA THR A 207 0.56 -5.04 -5.94
C THR A 207 -0.70 -5.34 -6.75
N LEU A 208 -1.82 -4.66 -6.46
CA LEU A 208 -3.10 -4.79 -7.16
C LEU A 208 -3.44 -3.55 -8.00
N ASP A 209 -2.66 -2.47 -7.92
CA ASP A 209 -2.98 -1.17 -8.49
C ASP A 209 -3.31 -1.24 -9.98
N TYR A 210 -2.41 -1.82 -10.78
CA TYR A 210 -2.61 -2.00 -12.22
C TYR A 210 -3.80 -2.91 -12.52
N THR A 211 -3.90 -4.03 -11.80
CA THR A 211 -4.96 -5.03 -12.00
C THR A 211 -6.34 -4.43 -11.75
N LEU A 212 -6.52 -3.70 -10.66
CA LEU A 212 -7.80 -3.08 -10.32
C LEU A 212 -8.10 -1.87 -11.20
N LYS A 213 -7.10 -1.12 -11.67
CA LYS A 213 -7.28 -0.09 -12.71
C LYS A 213 -7.78 -0.71 -14.02
N GLU A 214 -7.21 -1.83 -14.48
CA GLU A 214 -7.71 -2.55 -15.66
C GLU A 214 -9.13 -3.08 -15.44
N ILE A 215 -9.42 -3.67 -14.27
CA ILE A 215 -10.77 -4.16 -13.94
C ILE A 215 -11.80 -3.03 -13.97
N ARG A 216 -11.47 -1.89 -13.34
CA ARG A 216 -12.31 -0.68 -13.32
C ARG A 216 -12.48 -0.05 -14.70
N SER A 217 -11.50 -0.20 -15.60
CA SER A 217 -11.58 0.34 -16.97
C SER A 217 -12.62 -0.38 -17.85
N LYS A 218 -12.94 -1.65 -17.54
CA LYS A 218 -13.88 -2.49 -18.31
C LYS A 218 -14.76 -3.34 -17.38
N PRO A 219 -15.61 -2.72 -16.54
CA PRO A 219 -16.30 -3.43 -15.46
C PRO A 219 -17.22 -4.55 -15.99
N ASP A 220 -18.05 -4.28 -17.00
CA ASP A 220 -18.99 -5.27 -17.54
C ASP A 220 -18.29 -6.52 -18.08
N PHE A 221 -17.14 -6.34 -18.74
CA PHE A 221 -16.32 -7.43 -19.28
C PHE A 221 -15.81 -8.33 -18.16
N TRP A 222 -15.22 -7.73 -17.11
CA TRP A 222 -14.60 -8.45 -16.01
C TRP A 222 -15.64 -9.08 -15.08
N ILE A 223 -16.73 -8.39 -14.77
CA ILE A 223 -17.86 -8.94 -14.00
C ILE A 223 -18.39 -10.19 -14.71
N SER A 224 -18.71 -10.07 -16.01
CA SER A 224 -19.20 -11.19 -16.82
C SER A 224 -18.19 -12.35 -16.86
N HIS A 225 -16.90 -12.05 -17.01
CA HIS A 225 -15.86 -13.09 -17.01
C HIS A 225 -15.79 -13.82 -15.67
N VAL A 226 -15.70 -13.09 -14.55
CA VAL A 226 -15.62 -13.68 -13.21
C VAL A 226 -16.83 -14.56 -12.91
N GLU A 227 -18.04 -14.09 -13.24
CA GLU A 227 -19.27 -14.87 -13.08
C GLU A 227 -19.23 -16.18 -13.87
N ARG A 228 -18.81 -16.11 -15.15
CA ARG A 228 -18.71 -17.31 -16.01
C ARG A 228 -17.65 -18.28 -15.51
N TYR A 229 -16.47 -17.80 -15.11
CA TYR A 229 -15.43 -18.64 -14.52
C TYR A 229 -15.91 -19.35 -13.25
N LYS A 230 -16.62 -18.63 -12.36
CA LYS A 230 -17.19 -19.20 -11.13
C LYS A 230 -18.25 -20.28 -11.43
N LEU A 231 -19.17 -20.01 -12.35
CA LEU A 231 -20.22 -20.96 -12.76
C LEU A 231 -19.62 -22.25 -13.36
N GLN A 232 -18.53 -22.12 -14.10
CA GLN A 232 -17.82 -23.25 -14.74
C GLN A 232 -16.75 -23.88 -13.83
N ARG A 233 -16.73 -23.54 -12.53
CA ARG A 233 -15.74 -24.07 -11.56
C ARG A 233 -14.30 -23.93 -12.04
N TYR A 234 -14.01 -22.82 -12.73
CA TYR A 234 -12.71 -22.53 -13.34
C TYR A 234 -12.23 -23.56 -14.38
N GLN A 235 -13.12 -24.44 -14.88
CA GLN A 235 -12.84 -25.39 -15.96
C GLN A 235 -12.96 -24.73 -17.35
N ARG A 236 -12.20 -23.65 -17.55
CA ARG A 236 -12.16 -22.90 -18.81
C ARG A 236 -10.72 -22.67 -19.22
N ILE A 237 -10.43 -22.94 -20.49
CA ILE A 237 -9.13 -22.67 -21.10
C ILE A 237 -9.11 -21.21 -21.58
N ASN A 238 -8.00 -20.54 -21.34
CA ASN A 238 -7.75 -19.17 -21.80
C ASN A 238 -6.61 -19.19 -22.80
N LEU A 239 -6.93 -19.04 -24.08
CA LEU A 239 -5.95 -19.01 -25.17
C LEU A 239 -6.09 -17.72 -25.95
N ASN A 240 -4.96 -17.23 -26.44
CA ASN A 240 -4.97 -16.19 -27.46
C ASN A 240 -5.66 -16.75 -28.73
N LYS A 241 -6.31 -15.86 -29.49
CA LYS A 241 -7.13 -16.26 -30.65
C LYS A 241 -6.33 -17.02 -31.71
N ASP A 242 -5.13 -16.55 -32.01
CA ASP A 242 -4.14 -17.17 -32.88
C ASP A 242 -3.74 -18.58 -32.42
N VAL A 243 -3.42 -18.74 -31.13
CA VAL A 243 -3.09 -20.05 -30.54
C VAL A 243 -4.29 -21.02 -30.65
N PHE A 244 -5.50 -20.52 -30.41
CA PHE A 244 -6.71 -21.30 -30.52
C PHE A 244 -7.02 -21.71 -31.98
N GLU A 245 -6.85 -20.80 -32.93
CA GLU A 245 -7.03 -21.07 -34.37
C GLU A 245 -6.07 -22.17 -34.87
N ILE A 246 -4.80 -22.14 -34.45
CA ILE A 246 -3.83 -23.18 -34.79
C ILE A 246 -4.22 -24.53 -34.18
N PHE A 247 -4.72 -24.56 -32.95
CA PHE A 247 -5.23 -25.80 -32.38
C PHE A 247 -6.41 -26.38 -33.17
N LEU A 248 -7.32 -25.51 -33.65
CA LEU A 248 -8.47 -25.90 -34.48
C LEU A 248 -8.06 -26.40 -35.86
N SER A 249 -6.98 -25.87 -36.45
CA SER A 249 -6.49 -26.31 -37.76
C SER A 249 -5.87 -27.72 -37.75
N GLY A 250 -5.65 -28.30 -36.57
CA GLY A 250 -4.99 -29.60 -36.44
C GLY A 250 -3.53 -29.50 -36.01
N GLU A 251 -2.95 -28.31 -36.12
CA GLU A 251 -1.53 -28.04 -35.88
C GLU A 251 -1.22 -27.85 -34.37
N ILE A 252 0.08 -27.73 -34.06
CA ILE A 252 0.57 -27.44 -32.71
C ILE A 252 1.04 -26.00 -32.67
N PRO A 253 0.43 -25.14 -31.84
CA PRO A 253 0.84 -23.74 -31.76
C PRO A 253 2.25 -23.60 -31.21
N ASP A 254 2.94 -22.58 -31.73
CA ASP A 254 4.21 -22.13 -31.19
C ASP A 254 3.94 -21.15 -30.04
N VAL A 255 4.42 -21.49 -28.85
CA VAL A 255 4.33 -20.67 -27.64
C VAL A 255 5.71 -20.23 -27.13
N ILE A 256 6.77 -20.39 -27.93
CA ILE A 256 8.15 -20.07 -27.56
C ILE A 256 8.30 -18.57 -27.25
N SER A 257 7.64 -17.71 -28.02
CA SER A 257 7.64 -16.27 -27.80
C SER A 257 7.17 -15.87 -26.40
N PHE A 258 6.24 -16.62 -25.79
CA PHE A 258 5.82 -16.40 -24.40
C PHE A 258 6.98 -16.61 -23.42
N PHE A 259 7.83 -17.60 -23.65
CA PHE A 259 8.99 -17.88 -22.81
C PHE A 259 10.09 -16.84 -22.99
N GLU A 260 10.38 -16.47 -24.23
CA GLU A 260 11.42 -15.49 -24.54
C GLU A 260 11.07 -14.09 -24.02
N VAL A 261 9.81 -13.67 -24.17
CA VAL A 261 9.32 -12.40 -23.61
C VAL A 261 9.31 -12.44 -22.08
N SER A 262 8.95 -13.57 -21.47
CA SER A 262 8.95 -13.71 -20.01
C SER A 262 10.35 -13.69 -19.38
N ALA A 263 11.35 -14.23 -20.08
CA ALA A 263 12.73 -14.31 -19.62
C ALA A 263 13.61 -13.14 -20.08
N GLY A 264 13.20 -12.42 -21.12
CA GLY A 264 13.97 -11.35 -21.76
C GLY A 264 15.20 -11.85 -22.54
N LYS A 265 15.23 -13.13 -22.91
CA LYS A 265 16.35 -13.80 -23.60
C LYS A 265 15.85 -14.97 -24.47
N PRO A 266 16.63 -15.40 -25.49
CA PRO A 266 16.27 -16.54 -26.34
C PRO A 266 16.04 -17.82 -25.54
N ILE A 267 15.13 -18.69 -26.00
CA ILE A 267 14.72 -19.85 -25.19
C ILE A 267 15.87 -20.80 -24.85
N GLN A 268 16.88 -20.91 -25.72
CA GLN A 268 18.07 -21.74 -25.52
C GLN A 268 18.97 -21.23 -24.39
N GLU A 269 18.86 -19.94 -24.03
CA GLU A 269 19.64 -19.32 -22.95
C GLU A 269 18.88 -19.34 -21.60
N ILE A 270 17.65 -19.85 -21.58
CA ILE A 270 16.84 -19.91 -20.36
C ILE A 270 17.21 -21.18 -19.58
N PRO A 271 17.74 -21.05 -18.35
CA PRO A 271 18.06 -22.21 -17.53
C PRO A 271 16.80 -22.96 -17.10
N LEU A 272 16.93 -24.27 -16.92
CA LEU A 272 15.80 -25.18 -16.67
C LEU A 272 14.89 -24.74 -15.49
N TYR A 273 15.47 -24.22 -14.40
CA TYR A 273 14.67 -23.76 -13.26
C TYR A 273 13.77 -22.56 -13.60
N GLU A 274 14.25 -21.68 -14.48
CA GLU A 274 13.51 -20.50 -14.96
C GLU A 274 12.45 -20.93 -15.97
N LEU A 275 12.78 -21.87 -16.88
CA LEU A 275 11.78 -22.50 -17.76
C LEU A 275 10.65 -23.13 -16.97
N PHE A 276 10.92 -23.83 -15.86
CA PHE A 276 9.86 -24.37 -15.01
C PHE A 276 8.98 -23.30 -14.39
N ALA A 277 9.56 -22.19 -13.92
CA ALA A 277 8.79 -21.08 -13.38
C ALA A 277 7.87 -20.45 -14.43
N ILE A 278 8.39 -20.23 -15.64
CA ILE A 278 7.62 -19.67 -16.76
C ILE A 278 6.56 -20.66 -17.25
N PHE A 279 6.88 -21.96 -17.33
CA PHE A 279 5.94 -23.00 -17.71
C PHE A 279 4.78 -23.08 -16.71
N LYS A 280 5.07 -23.03 -15.39
CA LYS A 280 4.02 -22.97 -14.37
C LYS A 280 3.14 -21.73 -14.53
N LYS A 281 3.73 -20.59 -14.91
CA LYS A 281 2.98 -19.37 -15.24
C LYS A 281 2.09 -19.56 -16.47
N LEU A 282 2.61 -20.13 -17.57
CA LEU A 282 1.84 -20.46 -18.77
C LEU A 282 0.61 -21.31 -18.43
N ILE A 283 0.80 -22.38 -17.65
CA ILE A 283 -0.30 -23.24 -17.22
C ILE A 283 -1.32 -22.49 -16.36
N SER A 284 -0.86 -21.65 -15.42
CA SER A 284 -1.76 -20.86 -14.56
C SER A 284 -2.61 -19.83 -15.33
N VAL A 285 -2.07 -19.27 -16.42
CA VAL A 285 -2.77 -18.29 -17.25
C VAL A 285 -3.72 -18.98 -18.23
N THR A 286 -3.31 -20.10 -18.81
CA THR A 286 -4.04 -20.77 -19.89
C THR A 286 -5.01 -21.84 -19.42
N ASN A 287 -4.83 -22.40 -18.21
CA ASN A 287 -5.54 -23.58 -17.72
C ASN A 287 -5.47 -24.79 -18.66
N LEU A 288 -4.39 -24.91 -19.45
CA LEU A 288 -4.12 -26.10 -20.27
C LEU A 288 -3.73 -27.33 -19.44
N ALA A 289 -3.43 -27.15 -18.16
CA ALA A 289 -3.26 -28.21 -17.19
C ALA A 289 -3.74 -27.71 -15.83
N ASN A 290 -4.05 -28.62 -14.92
CA ASN A 290 -4.53 -28.31 -13.59
C ASN A 290 -3.39 -27.98 -12.63
N ASP A 291 -2.25 -28.65 -12.81
CA ASP A 291 -1.13 -28.52 -11.90
C ASP A 291 0.18 -28.97 -12.54
N VAL A 292 1.28 -28.41 -12.07
CA VAL A 292 2.64 -28.71 -12.51
C VAL A 292 3.56 -28.83 -11.31
N GLU A 293 4.16 -30.01 -11.16
CA GLU A 293 5.10 -30.31 -10.09
C GLU A 293 6.45 -30.73 -10.67
N ARG A 294 7.53 -30.16 -10.11
CA ARG A 294 8.88 -30.65 -10.34
C ARG A 294 9.21 -31.69 -9.28
N THR A 295 9.62 -32.88 -9.69
CA THR A 295 10.11 -33.92 -8.79
C THR A 295 11.50 -34.40 -9.20
N VAL A 296 12.22 -35.01 -8.27
CA VAL A 296 13.49 -35.68 -8.54
C VAL A 296 13.30 -37.14 -8.17
N ASP A 297 13.22 -38.01 -9.18
CA ASP A 297 13.06 -39.45 -8.97
C ASP A 297 14.31 -40.16 -9.49
N ARG A 298 15.00 -40.92 -8.63
CA ARG A 298 16.22 -41.69 -8.98
C ARG A 298 17.35 -40.84 -9.59
N GLY A 299 17.50 -39.60 -9.12
CA GLY A 299 18.54 -38.67 -9.60
C GLY A 299 18.14 -37.86 -10.84
N LYS A 300 17.06 -38.24 -11.53
CA LYS A 300 16.57 -37.53 -12.71
C LYS A 300 15.50 -36.51 -12.36
N ILE A 301 15.55 -35.37 -13.04
CA ILE A 301 14.54 -34.32 -12.91
C ILE A 301 13.32 -34.71 -13.74
N ASN A 302 12.15 -34.68 -13.12
CA ASN A 302 10.87 -34.94 -13.76
C ASN A 302 9.95 -33.73 -13.63
N LEU A 303 9.19 -33.44 -14.67
CA LEU A 303 8.07 -32.52 -14.65
C LEU A 303 6.78 -33.31 -14.78
N LYS A 304 5.94 -33.25 -13.73
CA LYS A 304 4.65 -33.93 -13.63
C LYS A 304 3.55 -32.90 -13.89
N ILE A 305 2.81 -33.09 -14.97
CA ILE A 305 1.75 -32.17 -15.42
C ILE A 305 0.41 -32.91 -15.33
N ARG A 306 -0.44 -32.47 -14.40
CA ARG A 306 -1.78 -33.05 -14.20
C ARG A 306 -2.79 -32.33 -15.06
N HIS A 307 -3.62 -33.06 -15.79
CA HIS A 307 -4.68 -32.49 -16.62
C HIS A 307 -6.03 -33.18 -16.39
N GLN A 308 -7.10 -32.66 -16.99
CA GLN A 308 -8.46 -33.22 -16.90
C GLN A 308 -9.04 -33.61 -18.27
N PHE A 309 -8.24 -33.54 -19.34
CA PHE A 309 -8.67 -33.99 -20.67
C PHE A 309 -8.88 -35.50 -20.72
N SER A 310 -9.97 -35.92 -21.34
CA SER A 310 -10.32 -37.32 -21.62
C SER A 310 -10.03 -37.73 -23.07
N GLU A 311 -10.01 -36.77 -24.00
CA GLU A 311 -9.81 -37.02 -25.43
C GLU A 311 -8.33 -37.30 -25.75
N GLU A 312 -8.03 -38.49 -26.27
CA GLU A 312 -6.65 -38.93 -26.56
C GLU A 312 -5.94 -37.98 -27.54
N ILE A 313 -6.64 -37.47 -28.55
CA ILE A 313 -6.09 -36.51 -29.52
C ILE A 313 -5.66 -35.22 -28.81
N ALA A 314 -6.48 -34.72 -27.89
CA ALA A 314 -6.15 -33.51 -27.13
C ALA A 314 -4.93 -33.74 -26.24
N ILE A 315 -4.87 -34.90 -25.56
CA ILE A 315 -3.72 -35.28 -24.72
C ILE A 315 -2.44 -35.36 -25.57
N ALA A 316 -2.50 -36.01 -26.73
CA ALA A 316 -1.35 -36.11 -27.64
C ALA A 316 -0.86 -34.73 -28.12
N LYS A 317 -1.78 -33.81 -28.44
CA LYS A 317 -1.43 -32.43 -28.80
C LYS A 317 -0.80 -31.67 -27.64
N LEU A 318 -1.30 -31.82 -26.41
CA LEU A 318 -0.71 -31.22 -25.23
C LEU A 318 0.70 -31.74 -24.95
N VAL A 319 0.88 -33.07 -25.04
CA VAL A 319 2.20 -33.70 -24.93
C VAL A 319 3.17 -33.09 -25.94
N LYS A 320 2.75 -32.95 -27.20
CA LYS A 320 3.60 -32.37 -28.24
C LYS A 320 3.89 -30.89 -28.00
N LEU A 321 2.88 -30.09 -27.62
CA LEU A 321 3.06 -28.69 -27.25
C LEU A 321 4.09 -28.53 -26.12
N PHE A 322 3.93 -29.28 -25.03
CA PHE A 322 4.81 -29.18 -23.87
C PHE A 322 6.22 -29.70 -24.18
N SER A 323 6.32 -30.77 -24.97
CA SER A 323 7.62 -31.33 -25.41
C SER A 323 8.40 -30.34 -26.25
N ASN A 324 7.73 -29.69 -27.21
CA ASN A 324 8.34 -28.72 -28.12
C ASN A 324 9.03 -27.58 -27.35
N ILE A 325 8.44 -27.10 -26.25
CA ILE A 325 9.04 -26.03 -25.42
C ILE A 325 10.44 -26.44 -24.94
N PHE A 326 10.57 -27.61 -24.32
CA PHE A 326 11.83 -28.06 -23.73
C PHE A 326 12.83 -28.54 -24.78
N GLN A 327 12.35 -29.15 -25.86
CA GLN A 327 13.19 -29.56 -26.98
C GLN A 327 13.79 -28.35 -27.71
N THR A 328 13.02 -27.30 -27.95
CA THR A 328 13.51 -26.05 -28.56
C THR A 328 14.51 -25.33 -27.65
N ALA A 329 14.37 -25.47 -26.33
CA ALA A 329 15.36 -25.00 -25.35
C ALA A 329 16.65 -25.85 -25.30
N GLY A 330 16.72 -26.96 -26.05
CA GLY A 330 17.91 -27.82 -26.13
C GLY A 330 17.93 -29.00 -25.16
N TYR A 331 16.84 -29.27 -24.43
CA TYR A 331 16.77 -30.39 -23.50
C TYR A 331 16.35 -31.69 -24.19
N ILE A 332 17.09 -32.76 -23.90
CA ILE A 332 16.71 -34.12 -24.26
C ILE A 332 15.71 -34.62 -23.23
N ILE A 333 14.51 -34.96 -23.70
CA ILE A 333 13.39 -35.38 -22.85
C ILE A 333 12.82 -36.71 -23.32
N ASP A 334 12.34 -37.48 -22.36
CA ASP A 334 11.45 -38.61 -22.59
C ASP A 334 10.08 -38.31 -21.98
N VAL A 335 8.99 -38.70 -22.65
CA VAL A 335 7.64 -38.36 -22.22
C VAL A 335 6.79 -39.60 -22.10
N ARG A 336 6.17 -39.77 -20.93
CA ARG A 336 5.21 -40.83 -20.64
C ARG A 336 3.90 -40.25 -20.15
N THR A 337 2.79 -40.83 -20.60
CA THR A 337 1.44 -40.45 -20.19
C THR A 337 0.82 -41.59 -19.39
N VAL A 338 0.25 -41.27 -18.22
CA VAL A 338 -0.46 -42.23 -17.37
C VAL A 338 -1.79 -41.61 -16.99
N SER A 339 -2.88 -42.05 -17.62
CA SER A 339 -4.23 -41.51 -17.39
C SER A 339 -4.27 -39.99 -17.56
N ASN A 340 -4.38 -39.24 -16.46
CA ASN A 340 -4.51 -37.80 -16.41
C ASN A 340 -3.19 -37.08 -16.07
N LEU A 341 -2.06 -37.77 -16.24
CA LEU A 341 -0.73 -37.29 -15.89
C LEU A 341 0.22 -37.41 -17.09
N ILE A 342 0.82 -36.30 -17.46
CA ILE A 342 1.96 -36.24 -18.39
C ILE A 342 3.22 -36.13 -17.54
N ILE A 343 4.22 -36.97 -17.81
CA ILE A 343 5.51 -36.94 -17.12
C ILE A 343 6.60 -36.72 -18.17
N ILE A 344 7.30 -35.61 -18.06
CA ILE A 344 8.48 -35.28 -18.86
C ILE A 344 9.71 -35.56 -18.01
N GLU A 345 10.50 -36.55 -18.39
CA GLU A 345 11.77 -36.91 -17.78
C GLU A 345 12.91 -36.25 -18.55
N PHE A 346 13.77 -35.50 -17.85
CA PHE A 346 14.92 -34.84 -18.45
C PHE A 346 16.12 -35.77 -18.37
N ALA A 347 16.84 -35.93 -19.48
CA ALA A 347 18.12 -36.64 -19.47
C ALA A 347 19.14 -35.90 -18.58
N ASP A 348 20.07 -36.63 -17.97
CA ASP A 348 21.12 -36.04 -17.15
C ASP A 348 21.88 -34.99 -17.98
N ILE A 349 21.98 -33.78 -17.43
CA ILE A 349 22.78 -32.71 -18.01
C ILE A 349 24.24 -33.16 -17.85
N CYS A 350 24.90 -33.54 -18.95
CA CYS A 350 26.34 -33.84 -18.95
C CYS A 350 27.17 -32.67 -18.42
#